data_AF-A0A2E7N9L6-F1
#
_entry.id   AF-A0A2E7N9L6-F1
#
_cell.length_a   1.000
_cell.length_b   1.000
_cell.length_c   1.000
_cell.angle_alpha   90.00
_cell.angle_beta   90.00
_cell.angle_gamma   90.00
#
_symmetry.space_group_name_H-M   'P 1'
#
loop_
_entity.id
_entity.type
_entity.pdbx_description
1 polymer ?
#
loop_
_entity_poly.entity_id
_entity_poly.type
_entity_poly.pdbx_seq_one_letter_code
_entity_poly.pdbx_strand_id
1 'polypeptide(L)'
;RITNTTILQTINSFWVNKDNVVIQYIDENDEIQIFSAEIVPDEEDVAQPSTLVGSFWEKNIEQIDVFGERIFGILENSAGSIGIISSPDLENQETVLDTPLKEILTSWVNRNTISINTKPSSKSFGYLYLLDTNNKTLDEALSRIIGLNSIVSRDKNKILYSTSVNKSASLRFLDRETGITKEVGIKTFVDKCVWDESEEDTTYCAVPRDLNFRNLPDNWYKGIVSFSDDIWKINLETEEMELVMELTENIDVVNLKINETGDYLAFLNKKDMTLWGIDLSLD
;
A
#
# COMPACT_ATOMS: atom_id res chain seq x y z
N ARG A 1 -24.79 -7.94 -7.69
CA ARG A 1 -23.79 -9.02 -7.52
C ARG A 1 -23.04 -9.11 -8.84
N ILE A 2 -21.71 -8.93 -8.83
CA ILE A 2 -20.91 -8.80 -10.06
C ILE A 2 -20.69 -10.17 -10.72
N THR A 3 -20.45 -11.22 -9.92
CA THR A 3 -20.24 -12.59 -10.43
C THR A 3 -21.00 -13.62 -9.59
N ASN A 4 -21.24 -14.81 -10.14
CA ASN A 4 -21.79 -15.95 -9.38
C ASN A 4 -20.73 -16.72 -8.58
N THR A 5 -19.44 -16.49 -8.85
CA THR A 5 -18.33 -17.15 -8.17
C THR A 5 -18.14 -16.61 -6.75
N THR A 6 -17.96 -17.51 -5.78
CA THR A 6 -17.57 -17.16 -4.40
C THR A 6 -16.21 -17.79 -4.10
N ILE A 7 -15.20 -16.97 -3.79
CA ILE A 7 -13.87 -17.42 -3.40
C ILE A 7 -13.72 -17.18 -1.89
N LEU A 8 -13.73 -18.26 -1.13
CA LEU A 8 -13.58 -18.21 0.33
C LEU A 8 -12.12 -17.93 0.71
N GLN A 9 -11.89 -17.47 1.94
CA GLN A 9 -10.54 -17.17 2.46
C GLN A 9 -9.75 -16.18 1.59
N THR A 10 -10.44 -15.25 0.92
CA THR A 10 -9.81 -14.15 0.19
C THR A 10 -9.06 -13.26 1.18
N ILE A 11 -7.76 -13.06 0.93
CA ILE A 11 -6.89 -12.17 1.68
C ILE A 11 -6.97 -10.77 1.06
N ASN A 12 -6.73 -10.69 -0.25
CA ASN A 12 -6.72 -9.43 -1.00
C ASN A 12 -7.42 -9.60 -2.36
N SER A 13 -8.01 -8.52 -2.85
CA SER A 13 -8.57 -8.45 -4.20
C SER A 13 -8.24 -7.10 -4.83
N PHE A 14 -7.77 -7.11 -6.08
CA PHE A 14 -7.38 -5.92 -6.81
C PHE A 14 -8.13 -5.86 -8.13
N TRP A 15 -8.75 -4.72 -8.40
CA TRP A 15 -9.24 -4.40 -9.74
C TRP A 15 -8.06 -3.94 -10.58
N VAL A 16 -7.84 -4.63 -11.71
CA VAL A 16 -6.83 -4.25 -12.70
C VAL A 16 -7.43 -3.24 -13.67
N ASN A 17 -8.62 -3.56 -14.18
CA ASN A 17 -9.46 -2.69 -14.99
C ASN A 17 -10.92 -3.06 -14.71
N LYS A 18 -11.87 -2.51 -15.47
CA LYS A 18 -13.31 -2.79 -15.29
C LYS A 18 -13.70 -4.26 -15.44
N ASP A 19 -12.91 -5.04 -16.17
CA ASP A 19 -13.24 -6.41 -16.55
C ASP A 19 -12.28 -7.43 -15.91
N ASN A 20 -11.17 -7.00 -15.29
CA ASN A 20 -10.13 -7.88 -14.77
C ASN A 20 -9.90 -7.68 -13.28
N VAL A 21 -9.80 -8.79 -12.56
CA VAL A 21 -9.56 -8.85 -11.12
C VAL A 21 -8.44 -9.83 -10.79
N VAL A 22 -7.62 -9.47 -9.82
CA VAL A 22 -6.60 -10.35 -9.24
C VAL A 22 -6.99 -10.65 -7.80
N ILE A 23 -7.08 -11.93 -7.46
CA ILE A 23 -7.57 -12.40 -6.17
C ILE A 23 -6.48 -13.25 -5.51
N GLN A 24 -6.05 -12.83 -4.33
CA GLN A 24 -5.15 -13.59 -3.47
C GLN A 24 -5.96 -14.24 -2.35
N TYR A 25 -5.88 -15.55 -2.21
CA TYR A 25 -6.65 -16.32 -1.23
C TYR A 25 -5.86 -17.51 -0.68
N ILE A 26 -6.31 -18.08 0.43
CA ILE A 26 -5.76 -19.31 1.01
C ILE A 26 -6.56 -20.49 0.44
N ASP A 27 -5.86 -21.48 -0.12
CA ASP A 27 -6.49 -22.70 -0.62
C ASP A 27 -6.73 -23.75 0.48
N GLU A 28 -7.32 -24.89 0.10
CA GLU A 28 -7.65 -25.98 1.04
C GLU A 28 -6.41 -26.64 1.69
N ASN A 29 -5.20 -26.37 1.19
CA ASN A 29 -3.94 -26.86 1.74
C ASN A 29 -3.20 -25.80 2.59
N ASP A 30 -3.89 -24.71 2.95
CA ASP A 30 -3.31 -23.54 3.63
C ASP A 30 -2.19 -22.85 2.82
N GLU A 31 -2.18 -23.00 1.49
CA GLU A 31 -1.23 -22.31 0.60
C GLU A 31 -1.83 -21.02 0.02
N ILE A 32 -1.00 -19.98 -0.12
CA ILE A 32 -1.41 -18.75 -0.81
C ILE A 32 -1.48 -19.03 -2.32
N GLN A 33 -2.65 -18.80 -2.90
CA GLN A 33 -2.89 -18.84 -4.34
C GLN A 33 -3.25 -17.45 -4.86
N ILE A 34 -2.84 -17.17 -6.09
CA ILE A 34 -3.20 -15.94 -6.79
C ILE A 34 -3.87 -16.30 -8.11
N PHE A 35 -5.12 -15.86 -8.25
CA PHE A 35 -5.94 -16.07 -9.42
C PHE A 35 -6.13 -14.74 -10.15
N SER A 36 -5.65 -14.66 -11.39
CA SER A 36 -5.89 -13.52 -12.27
C SER A 36 -7.03 -13.88 -13.22
N ALA A 37 -8.11 -13.09 -13.19
CA ALA A 37 -9.36 -13.46 -13.84
C ALA A 37 -10.03 -12.29 -14.57
N GLU A 38 -10.61 -12.62 -15.71
CA GLU A 38 -11.53 -11.78 -16.46
C GLU A 38 -12.98 -12.08 -16.03
N ILE A 39 -13.78 -11.03 -15.93
CA ILE A 39 -15.22 -11.06 -15.68
C ILE A 39 -15.91 -11.12 -17.03
N VAL A 40 -16.36 -12.32 -17.39
CA VAL A 40 -17.01 -12.57 -18.68
C VAL A 40 -18.53 -12.53 -18.49
N PRO A 41 -19.24 -11.53 -19.04
CA PRO A 41 -20.69 -11.47 -19.00
C PRO A 41 -21.32 -12.58 -19.84
N ASP A 42 -22.54 -12.99 -19.48
CA ASP A 42 -23.33 -13.91 -20.31
C ASP A 42 -23.90 -13.13 -21.51
N GLU A 43 -23.47 -13.51 -22.72
CA GLU A 43 -23.91 -12.84 -23.96
C GLU A 43 -25.37 -13.15 -24.34
N GLU A 44 -25.95 -14.24 -23.82
CA GLU A 44 -27.31 -14.67 -24.14
C GLU A 44 -28.35 -14.08 -23.17
N ASP A 45 -27.98 -13.82 -21.91
CA ASP A 45 -28.86 -13.24 -20.89
C ASP A 45 -28.11 -12.29 -19.94
N VAL A 46 -28.22 -10.98 -20.21
CA VAL A 46 -27.62 -9.89 -19.41
C VAL A 46 -28.15 -9.85 -17.95
N ALA A 47 -29.26 -10.54 -17.65
CA ALA A 47 -29.75 -10.66 -16.28
C ALA A 47 -28.98 -11.72 -15.46
N GLN A 48 -28.21 -12.60 -16.11
CA GLN A 48 -27.38 -13.58 -15.42
C GLN A 48 -26.10 -12.94 -14.86
N PRO A 49 -25.64 -13.38 -13.68
CA PRO A 49 -24.37 -12.95 -13.14
C PRO A 49 -23.20 -13.43 -14.01
N SER A 50 -22.23 -12.55 -14.26
CA SER A 50 -21.00 -12.86 -15.00
C SER A 50 -20.21 -14.01 -14.36
N THR A 51 -19.36 -14.65 -15.16
CA THR A 51 -18.45 -15.71 -14.74
C THR A 51 -17.02 -15.19 -14.62
N LEU A 52 -16.19 -15.85 -13.81
CA LEU A 52 -14.75 -15.58 -13.73
C LEU A 52 -14.00 -16.63 -14.53
N VAL A 53 -13.22 -16.19 -15.52
CA VAL A 53 -12.35 -17.03 -16.35
C VAL A 53 -10.93 -16.51 -16.22
N GLY A 54 -9.96 -17.38 -15.93
CA GLY A 54 -8.63 -16.90 -15.61
C GLY A 54 -7.60 -18.00 -15.41
N SER A 55 -6.42 -17.56 -14.96
CA SER A 55 -5.24 -18.39 -14.75
C SER A 55 -4.63 -18.13 -13.38
N PHE A 56 -3.94 -19.14 -12.86
CA PHE A 56 -3.20 -19.02 -11.60
C PHE A 56 -1.77 -18.57 -11.87
N TRP A 57 -1.25 -17.69 -11.01
CA TRP A 57 0.18 -17.41 -10.96
C TRP A 57 0.95 -18.65 -10.49
N GLU A 58 2.26 -18.66 -10.70
CA GLU A 58 3.12 -19.67 -10.07
C GLU A 58 2.97 -19.65 -8.55
N LYS A 59 3.16 -20.81 -7.92
CA LYS A 59 3.09 -20.92 -6.46
C LYS A 59 4.15 -20.07 -5.77
N ASN A 60 3.88 -19.70 -4.51
CA ASN A 60 4.76 -18.94 -3.61
C ASN A 60 4.90 -17.44 -3.89
N ILE A 61 4.00 -16.84 -4.69
CA ILE A 61 3.90 -15.38 -4.74
C ILE A 61 3.26 -14.89 -3.43
N GLU A 62 4.04 -14.22 -2.59
CA GLU A 62 3.62 -13.79 -1.25
C GLU A 62 2.95 -12.42 -1.25
N GLN A 63 3.37 -11.53 -2.16
CA GLN A 63 2.85 -10.18 -2.28
C GLN A 63 2.45 -9.91 -3.74
N ILE A 64 1.37 -9.16 -3.92
CA ILE A 64 0.94 -8.65 -5.21
C ILE A 64 0.51 -7.19 -5.11
N ASP A 65 0.77 -6.41 -6.15
CA ASP A 65 0.30 -5.04 -6.30
C ASP A 65 0.01 -4.71 -7.77
N VAL A 66 -0.88 -3.77 -8.02
CA VAL A 66 -1.43 -3.50 -9.36
C VAL A 66 -1.35 -2.01 -9.71
N PHE A 67 -0.90 -1.71 -10.93
CA PHE A 67 -0.90 -0.37 -11.50
C PHE A 67 -1.41 -0.39 -12.94
N GLY A 68 -2.68 -0.02 -13.12
CA GLY A 68 -3.41 -0.24 -14.37
C GLY A 68 -3.36 -1.72 -14.75
N GLU A 69 -2.99 -2.03 -15.99
CA GLU A 69 -2.88 -3.41 -16.50
C GLU A 69 -1.54 -4.10 -16.16
N ARG A 70 -0.75 -3.55 -15.25
CA ARG A 70 0.51 -4.14 -14.80
C ARG A 70 0.33 -4.69 -13.40
N ILE A 71 0.61 -5.98 -13.25
CA ILE A 71 0.57 -6.68 -11.97
C ILE A 71 2.01 -6.98 -11.58
N PHE A 72 2.40 -6.65 -10.36
CA PHE A 72 3.71 -6.96 -9.80
C PHE A 72 3.56 -7.97 -8.67
N GLY A 73 4.28 -9.09 -8.78
CA GLY A 73 4.32 -10.13 -7.75
C GLY A 73 5.72 -10.32 -7.18
N ILE A 74 5.80 -10.61 -5.88
CA ILE A 74 7.05 -11.00 -5.20
C ILE A 74 7.00 -12.49 -4.85
N LEU A 75 8.00 -13.22 -5.36
CA LEU A 75 8.35 -14.58 -4.97
C LEU A 75 9.52 -14.51 -3.97
N GLU A 76 9.33 -14.99 -2.74
CA GLU A 76 10.44 -15.13 -1.79
C GLU A 76 10.99 -16.57 -1.81
N ASN A 77 12.32 -16.72 -1.76
CA ASN A 77 12.98 -18.02 -1.72
C ASN A 77 14.16 -18.02 -0.73
N SER A 78 14.95 -19.10 -0.69
CA SER A 78 16.07 -19.23 0.24
C SER A 78 17.18 -18.19 0.01
N ALA A 79 17.36 -17.72 -1.23
CA ALA A 79 18.40 -16.75 -1.60
C ALA A 79 17.97 -15.29 -1.41
N GLY A 80 16.67 -14.98 -1.51
CA GLY A 80 16.16 -13.61 -1.45
C GLY A 80 14.77 -13.51 -2.07
N SER A 81 14.49 -12.40 -2.75
CA SER A 81 13.21 -12.13 -3.42
C SER A 81 13.40 -11.92 -4.93
N ILE A 82 12.45 -12.45 -5.70
CA ILE A 82 12.34 -12.26 -7.15
C ILE A 82 11.05 -11.49 -7.42
N GLY A 83 11.14 -10.39 -8.16
CA GLY A 83 9.98 -9.59 -8.56
C GLY A 83 9.64 -9.77 -10.03
N ILE A 84 8.38 -10.07 -10.30
CA ILE A 84 7.85 -10.39 -11.62
C ILE A 84 6.74 -9.39 -11.96
N ILE A 85 6.80 -8.80 -13.15
CA ILE A 85 5.69 -8.04 -13.73
C ILE A 85 4.96 -8.93 -14.73
N SER A 86 3.62 -8.85 -14.74
CA SER A 86 2.79 -9.51 -15.73
C SER A 86 1.59 -8.67 -16.16
N SER A 87 1.04 -9.03 -17.31
CA SER A 87 -0.30 -8.64 -17.74
C SER A 87 -1.37 -9.51 -17.06
N PRO A 88 -2.66 -9.13 -17.07
CA PRO A 88 -3.73 -9.87 -16.38
C PRO A 88 -3.95 -11.30 -16.90
N ASP A 89 -3.69 -11.54 -18.18
CA ASP A 89 -3.72 -12.85 -18.83
C ASP A 89 -2.53 -13.76 -18.50
N LEU A 90 -1.53 -13.22 -17.80
CA LEU A 90 -0.25 -13.88 -17.47
C LEU A 90 0.66 -14.19 -18.67
N GLU A 91 0.39 -13.64 -19.85
CA GLU A 91 1.19 -13.94 -21.06
C GLU A 91 2.53 -13.18 -21.10
N ASN A 92 2.60 -11.98 -20.51
CA ASN A 92 3.78 -11.10 -20.58
C ASN A 92 4.55 -11.05 -19.25
N GLN A 93 4.94 -12.21 -18.72
CA GLN A 93 5.73 -12.29 -17.49
C GLN A 93 7.19 -11.88 -17.73
N GLU A 94 7.69 -10.96 -16.91
CA GLU A 94 9.07 -10.51 -16.93
C GLU A 94 9.62 -10.36 -15.51
N THR A 95 10.77 -10.98 -15.24
CA THR A 95 11.54 -10.70 -14.02
C THR A 95 12.21 -9.33 -14.12
N VAL A 96 11.89 -8.45 -13.17
CA VAL A 96 12.44 -7.09 -13.08
C VAL A 96 13.26 -6.85 -11.82
N LEU A 97 13.19 -7.76 -10.84
CA LEU A 97 13.95 -7.70 -9.59
C LEU A 97 14.52 -9.08 -9.25
N ASP A 98 15.78 -9.11 -8.88
CA ASP A 98 16.45 -10.23 -8.22
C ASP A 98 17.34 -9.64 -7.13
N THR A 99 16.99 -9.90 -5.87
CA THR A 99 17.63 -9.26 -4.72
C THR A 99 17.83 -10.26 -3.58
N PRO A 100 18.94 -10.18 -2.81
CA PRO A 100 19.10 -10.98 -1.60
C PRO A 100 18.19 -10.52 -0.45
N LEU A 101 17.49 -9.39 -0.61
CA LEU A 101 16.56 -8.88 0.39
C LEU A 101 15.37 -9.84 0.54
N LYS A 102 14.95 -10.03 1.78
CA LYS A 102 13.75 -10.76 2.19
C LYS A 102 12.90 -9.85 3.04
N GLU A 103 11.67 -10.28 3.32
CA GLU A 103 10.77 -9.52 4.17
C GLU A 103 10.63 -8.08 3.67
N ILE A 104 10.32 -7.93 2.39
CA ILE A 104 10.11 -6.63 1.74
C ILE A 104 8.62 -6.33 1.61
N LEU A 105 8.29 -5.04 1.57
CA LEU A 105 6.99 -4.49 1.26
C LEU A 105 7.14 -3.66 -0.01
N THR A 106 6.35 -3.99 -1.02
CA THR A 106 6.40 -3.31 -2.31
C THR A 106 5.11 -2.54 -2.60
N SER A 107 5.24 -1.41 -3.31
CA SER A 107 4.11 -0.63 -3.81
C SER A 107 4.52 0.08 -5.09
N TRP A 108 3.64 0.12 -6.08
CA TRP A 108 3.81 0.97 -7.25
C TRP A 108 3.86 2.45 -6.85
N VAL A 109 4.86 3.17 -7.38
CA VAL A 109 4.97 4.63 -7.29
C VAL A 109 4.38 5.26 -8.54
N ASN A 110 4.71 4.69 -9.70
CA ASN A 110 4.13 5.02 -10.99
C ASN A 110 4.32 3.83 -11.94
N ARG A 111 3.89 3.94 -13.20
CA ARG A 111 3.92 2.85 -14.20
C ARG A 111 5.27 2.12 -14.34
N ASN A 112 6.37 2.80 -14.05
CA ASN A 112 7.73 2.30 -14.30
C ASN A 112 8.57 2.25 -13.01
N THR A 113 7.99 2.51 -11.85
CA THR A 113 8.75 2.58 -10.59
C THR A 113 7.99 1.88 -9.47
N ILE A 114 8.68 0.96 -8.80
CA ILE A 114 8.20 0.25 -7.63
C ILE A 114 9.05 0.67 -6.44
N SER A 115 8.40 1.07 -5.36
CA SER A 115 9.05 1.27 -4.06
C SER A 115 9.19 -0.07 -3.35
N ILE A 116 10.34 -0.27 -2.70
CA ILE A 116 10.65 -1.48 -1.95
C ILE A 116 11.15 -1.05 -0.57
N ASN A 117 10.29 -1.21 0.43
CA ASN A 117 10.63 -1.03 1.83
C ASN A 117 11.04 -2.38 2.44
N THR A 118 12.09 -2.44 3.25
CA THR A 118 12.25 -3.59 4.16
C THR A 118 11.17 -3.54 5.24
N LYS A 119 10.65 -4.68 5.71
CA LYS A 119 9.63 -4.73 6.77
C LYS A 119 10.05 -3.90 7.99
N PRO A 120 9.22 -2.95 8.47
CA PRO A 120 9.65 -2.01 9.49
C PRO A 120 9.76 -2.67 10.87
N SER A 121 10.78 -2.30 11.64
CA SER A 121 10.89 -2.66 13.06
C SER A 121 11.57 -1.56 13.87
N SER A 122 11.11 -1.34 15.09
CA SER A 122 11.69 -0.46 16.09
C SER A 122 13.08 -0.92 16.57
N LYS A 123 13.56 -2.08 16.09
CA LYS A 123 14.80 -2.73 16.54
C LYS A 123 15.80 -3.00 15.43
N SER A 124 15.43 -2.76 14.18
CA SER A 124 16.33 -2.92 13.02
C SER A 124 16.36 -1.65 12.19
N PHE A 125 17.44 -1.53 11.42
CA PHE A 125 17.55 -0.54 10.37
C PHE A 125 16.71 -0.99 9.17
N GLY A 126 15.89 -0.09 8.66
CA GLY A 126 15.17 -0.28 7.42
C GLY A 126 15.75 0.56 6.27
N TYR A 127 15.33 0.19 5.07
CA TYR A 127 15.79 0.73 3.80
C TYR A 127 14.59 0.94 2.85
N LEU A 128 14.67 1.99 2.03
CA LEU A 128 13.79 2.21 0.88
C LEU A 128 14.64 2.15 -0.39
N TYR A 129 14.21 1.31 -1.33
CA TYR A 129 14.74 1.27 -2.68
C TYR A 129 13.67 1.65 -3.70
N LEU A 130 14.08 2.28 -4.79
CA LEU A 130 13.23 2.54 -5.96
C LEU A 130 13.72 1.69 -7.12
N LEU A 131 12.91 0.73 -7.54
CA LEU A 131 13.16 -0.11 -8.69
C LEU A 131 12.61 0.56 -9.95
N ASP A 132 13.47 0.88 -10.91
CA ASP A 132 13.05 1.23 -12.26
C ASP A 132 12.83 -0.05 -13.08
N THR A 133 11.60 -0.28 -13.50
CA THR A 133 11.20 -1.54 -14.15
C THR A 133 11.63 -1.64 -15.60
N ASN A 134 12.02 -0.52 -16.24
CA ASN A 134 12.44 -0.52 -17.65
C ASN A 134 13.90 -0.94 -17.79
N ASN A 135 14.77 -0.41 -16.92
CA ASN A 135 16.21 -0.70 -16.96
C ASN A 135 16.65 -1.67 -15.85
N LYS A 136 15.73 -2.08 -14.95
CA LYS A 136 15.96 -3.03 -13.85
C LYS A 136 17.02 -2.56 -12.86
N THR A 137 17.11 -1.25 -12.66
CA THR A 137 18.05 -0.65 -11.70
C THR A 137 17.36 -0.36 -10.37
N LEU A 138 18.12 -0.52 -9.29
CA LEU A 138 17.67 -0.30 -7.93
C LEU A 138 18.41 0.89 -7.33
N ASP A 139 17.68 1.96 -7.03
CA ASP A 139 18.20 3.18 -6.39
C ASP A 139 17.93 3.13 -4.88
N GLU A 140 18.95 3.32 -4.04
CA GLU A 140 18.78 3.40 -2.58
C GLU A 140 18.36 4.82 -2.19
N ALA A 141 17.07 5.03 -1.92
CA ALA A 141 16.53 6.35 -1.63
C ALA A 141 16.58 6.72 -0.15
N LEU A 142 16.43 5.75 0.76
CA LEU A 142 16.64 5.92 2.20
C LEU A 142 17.36 4.71 2.76
N SER A 143 18.28 4.94 3.71
CA SER A 143 18.98 3.84 4.37
C SER A 143 19.23 4.06 5.84
N ARG A 144 19.26 2.93 6.57
CA ARG A 144 19.63 2.86 7.98
C ARG A 144 18.74 3.70 8.90
N ILE A 145 17.44 3.70 8.66
CA ILE A 145 16.45 4.37 9.51
C ILE A 145 15.72 3.35 10.36
N ILE A 146 15.68 3.54 11.68
CA ILE A 146 15.00 2.61 12.59
C ILE A 146 13.49 2.78 12.46
N GLY A 147 12.76 1.66 12.34
CA GLY A 147 11.31 1.66 12.16
C GLY A 147 10.86 2.26 10.83
N LEU A 148 11.74 2.24 9.81
CA LEU A 148 11.46 2.84 8.51
C LEU A 148 10.29 2.16 7.82
N ASN A 149 9.30 2.96 7.46
CA ASN A 149 8.40 2.69 6.36
C ASN A 149 8.25 3.97 5.55
N SER A 150 7.86 3.90 4.28
CA SER A 150 7.73 5.10 3.44
C SER A 150 6.74 4.97 2.30
N ILE A 151 6.21 6.11 1.87
CA ILE A 151 5.47 6.31 0.62
C ILE A 151 6.17 7.38 -0.22
N VAL A 152 6.07 7.25 -1.54
CA VAL A 152 6.81 8.07 -2.51
C VAL A 152 5.82 8.72 -3.45
N SER A 153 5.98 10.02 -3.73
CA SER A 153 5.15 10.74 -4.70
C SER A 153 5.30 10.15 -6.12
N ARG A 154 4.28 10.29 -6.97
CA ARG A 154 4.30 9.74 -8.36
C ARG A 154 5.48 10.22 -9.19
N ASP A 155 5.89 11.47 -9.02
CA ASP A 155 7.05 12.07 -9.69
C ASP A 155 8.40 11.59 -9.13
N LYS A 156 8.37 10.84 -8.02
CA LYS A 156 9.50 10.30 -7.25
C LYS A 156 10.30 11.34 -6.52
N ASN A 157 9.97 12.64 -6.54
CA ASN A 157 10.82 13.66 -5.94
C ASN A 157 10.64 13.78 -4.43
N LYS A 158 9.52 13.28 -3.91
CA LYS A 158 9.12 13.49 -2.52
C LYS A 158 8.90 12.15 -1.82
N ILE A 159 9.40 12.04 -0.60
CA ILE A 159 9.24 10.84 0.23
C ILE A 159 8.71 11.25 1.59
N LEU A 160 7.53 10.74 1.95
CA LEU A 160 7.04 10.76 3.31
C LEU A 160 7.43 9.43 3.96
N TYR A 161 8.01 9.47 5.15
CA TYR A 161 8.45 8.27 5.84
C TYR A 161 8.27 8.36 7.35
N SER A 162 7.97 7.22 7.97
CA SER A 162 7.94 7.09 9.42
C SER A 162 9.27 6.58 9.95
N THR A 163 9.64 7.03 11.15
CA THR A 163 10.77 6.51 11.92
C THR A 163 10.37 6.31 13.38
N SER A 164 11.01 5.34 14.04
CA SER A 164 10.86 5.12 15.47
C SER A 164 11.86 5.96 16.26
N VAL A 165 11.37 6.99 16.96
CA VAL A 165 12.15 7.88 17.84
C VAL A 165 11.61 7.79 19.26
N ASN A 166 12.49 7.58 20.25
CA ASN A 166 12.12 7.51 21.68
C ASN A 166 10.95 6.54 21.99
N LYS A 167 10.86 5.43 21.24
CA LYS A 167 9.82 4.39 21.32
C LYS A 167 8.45 4.77 20.72
N SER A 168 8.33 5.94 20.09
CA SER A 168 7.15 6.43 19.36
C SER A 168 7.43 6.53 17.86
N ALA A 169 6.39 6.58 17.03
CA ALA A 169 6.55 6.96 15.63
C ALA A 169 6.65 8.49 15.47
N SER A 170 7.41 8.93 14.48
CA SER A 170 7.52 10.31 14.00
C SER A 170 7.53 10.27 12.47
N LEU A 171 6.89 11.26 11.84
CA LEU A 171 6.90 11.41 10.38
C LEU A 171 7.95 12.42 9.95
N ARG A 172 8.56 12.13 8.81
CA ARG A 172 9.52 13.00 8.15
C ARG A 172 9.25 13.05 6.66
N PHE A 173 9.56 14.19 6.08
CA PHE A 173 9.45 14.45 4.67
C PHE A 173 10.86 14.69 4.10
N LEU A 174 11.17 14.06 2.98
CA LEU A 174 12.39 14.26 2.21
C LEU A 174 12.02 14.77 0.82
N ASP A 175 12.55 15.94 0.49
CA ASP A 175 12.67 16.40 -0.89
C ASP A 175 13.99 15.87 -1.47
N ARG A 176 13.91 15.01 -2.49
CA ARG A 176 15.07 14.33 -3.08
C ARG A 176 15.85 15.21 -4.05
N GLU A 177 15.24 16.27 -4.59
CA GLU A 177 15.93 17.19 -5.49
C GLU A 177 16.91 18.07 -4.71
N THR A 178 16.46 18.60 -3.58
CA THR A 178 17.24 19.46 -2.69
C THR A 178 18.04 18.65 -1.64
N GLY A 179 17.60 17.43 -1.33
CA GLY A 179 18.12 16.61 -0.23
C GLY A 179 17.67 17.08 1.16
N ILE A 180 16.73 18.04 1.23
CA ILE A 180 16.26 18.60 2.50
C ILE A 180 15.29 17.63 3.17
N THR A 181 15.53 17.34 4.44
CA THR A 181 14.62 16.57 5.29
C THR A 181 13.98 17.48 6.35
N LYS A 182 12.64 17.44 6.46
CA LYS A 182 11.86 18.13 7.49
C LYS A 182 11.16 17.11 8.40
N GLU A 183 10.94 17.45 9.66
CA GLU A 183 10.04 16.71 10.55
C GLU A 183 8.62 17.22 10.33
N VAL A 184 7.65 16.31 10.21
CA VAL A 184 6.24 16.67 10.06
C VAL A 184 5.65 16.88 11.46
N GLY A 185 4.86 17.94 11.65
CA GLY A 185 4.32 18.36 12.95
C GLY A 185 3.35 17.38 13.64
N ILE A 186 3.05 16.25 13.00
CA ILE A 186 2.18 15.18 13.52
C ILE A 186 2.94 13.88 13.77
N LYS A 187 2.42 13.06 14.69
CA LYS A 187 2.98 11.75 15.02
C LYS A 187 2.03 10.66 14.59
N THR A 188 2.40 9.95 13.52
CA THR A 188 1.67 8.77 13.03
C THR A 188 2.62 7.83 12.28
N PHE A 189 2.08 6.74 11.74
CA PHE A 189 2.77 5.84 10.82
C PHE A 189 2.47 6.25 9.39
N VAL A 190 3.42 6.06 8.49
CA VAL A 190 3.17 6.37 7.07
C VAL A 190 2.15 5.39 6.44
N ASP A 191 1.98 4.19 7.00
CA ASP A 191 0.93 3.23 6.62
C ASP A 191 -0.49 3.79 6.76
N LYS A 192 -0.63 4.87 7.52
CA LYS A 192 -1.87 5.60 7.77
C LYS A 192 -2.00 6.83 6.87
N CYS A 193 -1.11 7.02 5.91
CA CYS A 193 -1.04 8.19 5.05
C CYS A 193 -1.20 7.83 3.57
N VAL A 194 -1.71 8.78 2.78
CA VAL A 194 -1.81 8.70 1.32
C VAL A 194 -1.48 10.07 0.71
N TRP A 195 -0.81 10.06 -0.43
CA TRP A 195 -0.61 11.27 -1.25
C TRP A 195 -1.90 11.68 -1.93
N ASP A 196 -2.20 12.97 -1.92
CA ASP A 196 -3.17 13.56 -2.84
C ASP A 196 -2.45 13.83 -4.17
N GLU A 197 -2.87 13.14 -5.22
CA GLU A 197 -2.26 13.30 -6.55
C GLU A 197 -2.85 14.49 -7.31
N SER A 198 -3.94 15.08 -6.81
CA SER A 198 -4.58 16.27 -7.37
C SER A 198 -3.99 17.58 -6.85
N GLU A 199 -3.33 17.54 -5.68
CA GLU A 199 -2.74 18.70 -5.01
C GLU A 199 -1.28 18.45 -4.65
N GLU A 200 -0.38 19.32 -5.13
CA GLU A 200 1.06 19.18 -4.88
C GLU A 200 1.38 19.26 -3.37
N ASP A 201 2.36 18.48 -2.92
CA ASP A 201 2.85 18.46 -1.52
C ASP A 201 1.82 18.06 -0.47
N THR A 202 0.66 17.56 -0.90
CA THR A 202 -0.47 17.31 -0.01
C THR A 202 -0.61 15.84 0.32
N THR A 203 -0.78 15.55 1.61
CA THR A 203 -1.05 14.20 2.11
C THR A 203 -2.22 14.21 3.08
N TYR A 204 -2.98 13.12 3.05
CA TYR A 204 -3.96 12.82 4.10
C TYR A 204 -3.38 11.74 5.00
N CYS A 205 -3.43 11.96 6.30
CA CYS A 205 -2.97 11.01 7.29
C CYS A 205 -4.03 10.79 8.36
N ALA A 206 -4.26 9.53 8.73
CA ALA A 206 -4.93 9.21 9.97
C ALA A 206 -3.94 9.31 11.13
N VAL A 207 -4.25 10.16 12.10
CA VAL A 207 -3.37 10.50 13.22
C VAL A 207 -3.98 9.97 14.51
N PRO A 208 -3.30 9.04 15.21
CA PRO A 208 -3.75 8.56 16.51
C PRO A 208 -3.87 9.69 17.54
N ARG A 209 -4.99 9.76 18.25
CA ARG A 209 -5.19 10.69 19.38
C ARG A 209 -4.19 10.46 20.52
N ASP A 210 -3.73 9.23 20.68
CA ASP A 210 -2.68 8.85 21.61
C ASP A 210 -1.74 7.82 20.98
N LEU A 211 -0.44 8.15 20.96
CA LEU A 211 0.62 7.31 20.40
C LEU A 211 1.64 6.87 21.47
N ASN A 212 1.30 6.97 22.76
CA ASN A 212 2.21 6.68 23.87
C ASN A 212 2.37 5.18 24.17
N PHE A 213 2.89 4.43 23.19
CA PHE A 213 3.17 3.00 23.33
C PHE A 213 4.65 2.71 23.14
N ARG A 214 5.08 1.50 23.52
CA ARG A 214 6.45 1.04 23.34
C ARG A 214 6.53 0.12 22.12
N ASN A 215 7.73 0.02 21.55
CA ASN A 215 8.05 -0.90 20.45
C ASN A 215 7.14 -0.70 19.22
N LEU A 216 6.92 0.56 18.85
CA LEU A 216 6.26 0.92 17.61
C LEU A 216 7.30 0.98 16.47
N PRO A 217 7.00 0.46 15.27
CA PRO A 217 5.67 -0.01 14.82
C PRO A 217 5.37 -1.49 15.09
N ASP A 218 6.30 -2.30 15.61
CA ASP A 218 6.17 -3.76 15.75
C ASP A 218 4.88 -4.19 16.47
N ASN A 219 4.56 -3.53 17.59
CA ASN A 219 3.39 -3.88 18.38
C ASN A 219 2.07 -3.60 17.64
N TRP A 220 2.04 -2.61 16.76
CA TRP A 220 0.84 -2.29 15.98
C TRP A 220 0.65 -3.28 14.82
N TYR A 221 1.74 -3.61 14.10
CA TYR A 221 1.72 -4.65 13.07
C TYR A 221 1.33 -6.02 13.61
N LYS A 222 1.75 -6.35 14.84
CA LYS A 222 1.36 -7.59 15.54
C LYS A 222 -0.06 -7.56 16.10
N GLY A 223 -0.78 -6.44 15.99
CA GLY A 223 -2.12 -6.27 16.56
C GLY A 223 -2.16 -6.24 18.09
N ILE A 224 -1.02 -6.05 18.76
CA ILE A 224 -0.94 -5.93 20.23
C ILE A 224 -1.54 -4.61 20.70
N VAL A 225 -1.39 -3.56 19.90
CA VAL A 225 -2.00 -2.25 20.14
C VAL A 225 -2.88 -1.85 18.96
N SER A 226 -3.88 -1.02 19.25
CA SER A 226 -4.73 -0.37 18.25
C SER A 226 -5.00 1.07 18.68
N PHE A 227 -5.37 1.90 17.73
CA PHE A 227 -5.51 3.34 17.92
C PHE A 227 -6.95 3.81 17.73
N SER A 228 -7.20 5.08 18.05
CA SER A 228 -8.37 5.82 17.63
C SER A 228 -7.85 7.09 16.97
N ASP A 229 -8.10 7.20 15.67
CA ASP A 229 -7.46 8.19 14.81
C ASP A 229 -8.41 9.33 14.47
N ASP A 230 -7.85 10.45 14.03
CA ASP A 230 -8.55 11.52 13.32
C ASP A 230 -7.89 11.75 11.96
N ILE A 231 -8.61 12.27 10.98
CA ILE A 231 -8.08 12.51 9.63
C ILE A 231 -7.56 13.93 9.52
N TRP A 232 -6.32 14.06 9.09
CA TRP A 232 -5.64 15.34 8.87
C TRP A 232 -5.19 15.47 7.43
N LYS A 233 -5.35 16.66 6.87
CA LYS A 233 -4.72 17.11 5.62
C LYS A 233 -3.46 17.90 5.97
N ILE A 234 -2.38 17.63 5.25
CA ILE A 234 -1.06 18.18 5.54
C ILE A 234 -0.42 18.62 4.24
N ASN A 235 -0.08 19.90 4.14
CA ASN A 235 0.79 20.40 3.08
C ASN A 235 2.24 20.40 3.59
N LEU A 236 3.10 19.60 2.96
CA LEU A 236 4.46 19.33 3.42
C LEU A 236 5.45 20.45 3.06
N GLU A 237 5.07 21.35 2.16
CA GLU A 237 5.88 22.51 1.80
C GLU A 237 5.60 23.71 2.70
N THR A 238 4.32 24.04 2.92
CA THR A 238 3.90 25.15 3.80
C THR A 238 3.86 24.78 5.29
N GLU A 239 3.91 23.48 5.60
CA GLU A 239 3.71 22.91 6.94
C GLU A 239 2.30 23.17 7.52
N GLU A 240 1.35 23.54 6.67
CA GLU A 240 -0.05 23.71 7.04
C GLU A 240 -0.70 22.35 7.36
N MET A 241 -1.43 22.32 8.47
CA MET A 241 -2.12 21.12 8.96
C MET A 241 -3.57 21.48 9.26
N GLU A 242 -4.47 20.76 8.62
CA GLU A 242 -5.91 20.94 8.73
C GLU A 242 -6.54 19.65 9.26
N LEU A 243 -7.37 19.77 10.30
CA LEU A 243 -8.18 18.66 10.78
C LEU A 243 -9.40 18.53 9.88
N VAL A 244 -9.41 17.48 9.06
CA VAL A 244 -10.49 17.19 8.10
C VAL A 244 -11.67 16.56 8.82
N MET A 245 -11.41 15.58 9.69
CA MET A 245 -12.48 14.86 10.37
C MET A 245 -12.05 14.31 11.72
N GLU A 246 -12.84 14.61 12.75
CA GLU A 246 -12.81 13.90 14.02
C GLU A 246 -13.62 12.60 13.90
N LEU A 247 -12.95 11.45 13.93
CA LEU A 247 -13.64 10.15 13.83
C LEU A 247 -14.26 9.80 15.17
N THR A 248 -15.53 10.13 15.38
CA THR A 248 -16.20 9.93 16.68
C THR A 248 -16.19 8.48 17.17
N GLU A 249 -16.09 7.50 16.27
CA GLU A 249 -15.92 6.10 16.60
C GLU A 249 -14.45 5.75 16.92
N ASN A 250 -14.25 4.66 17.64
CA ASN A 250 -12.91 4.15 17.94
C ASN A 250 -12.32 3.45 16.71
N ILE A 251 -11.92 4.21 15.69
CA ILE A 251 -11.42 3.71 14.41
C ILE A 251 -9.89 3.73 14.39
N ASP A 252 -9.27 2.58 14.09
CA ASP A 252 -7.84 2.46 13.79
C ASP A 252 -7.70 2.32 12.27
N VAL A 253 -7.40 3.41 11.59
CA VAL A 253 -7.41 3.50 10.13
C VAL A 253 -6.25 2.69 9.54
N VAL A 254 -6.56 1.84 8.55
CA VAL A 254 -5.59 1.16 7.68
C VAL A 254 -6.08 1.17 6.24
N ASN A 255 -5.15 0.98 5.30
CA ASN A 255 -5.43 1.01 3.85
C ASN A 255 -6.15 2.30 3.43
N LEU A 256 -5.67 3.45 3.95
CA LEU A 256 -6.18 4.75 3.55
C LEU A 256 -5.86 4.99 2.07
N LYS A 257 -6.89 5.31 1.28
CA LYS A 257 -6.79 5.62 -0.14
C LYS A 257 -7.59 6.88 -0.44
N ILE A 258 -7.10 7.65 -1.40
CA ILE A 258 -7.82 8.77 -2.00
C ILE A 258 -8.11 8.44 -3.46
N ASN A 259 -9.23 8.93 -3.99
CA ASN A 259 -9.52 8.82 -5.41
C ASN A 259 -8.68 9.82 -6.24
N GLU A 260 -8.64 9.64 -7.56
CA GLU A 260 -7.80 10.46 -8.44
C GLU A 260 -8.17 11.95 -8.47
N THR A 261 -9.42 12.30 -8.14
CA THR A 261 -9.88 13.70 -8.12
C THR A 261 -9.63 14.41 -6.79
N GLY A 262 -9.22 13.68 -5.74
CA GLY A 262 -9.01 14.26 -4.41
C GLY A 262 -10.28 14.44 -3.57
N ASP A 263 -11.44 14.00 -4.06
CA ASP A 263 -12.74 14.29 -3.45
C ASP A 263 -13.21 13.20 -2.45
N TYR A 264 -12.61 12.01 -2.46
CA TYR A 264 -13.08 10.89 -1.64
C TYR A 264 -11.92 10.14 -1.00
N LEU A 265 -11.98 9.97 0.32
CA LEU A 265 -11.14 9.04 1.06
C LEU A 265 -11.92 7.76 1.35
N ALA A 266 -11.21 6.63 1.30
CA ALA A 266 -11.72 5.33 1.74
C ALA A 266 -10.67 4.62 2.58
N PHE A 267 -11.10 3.89 3.62
CA PHE A 267 -10.22 3.14 4.48
C PHE A 267 -10.95 2.01 5.20
N LEU A 268 -10.18 1.12 5.81
CA LEU A 268 -10.70 0.06 6.69
C LEU A 268 -10.45 0.41 8.15
N ASN A 269 -11.39 0.06 9.03
CA ASN A 269 -11.15 0.04 10.45
C ASN A 269 -10.43 -1.27 10.83
N LYS A 270 -9.17 -1.20 11.26
CA LYS A 270 -8.34 -2.36 11.62
C LYS A 270 -8.95 -3.24 12.73
N LYS A 271 -9.90 -2.71 13.53
CA LYS A 271 -10.51 -3.43 14.65
C LYS A 271 -11.55 -4.46 14.23
N ASP A 272 -12.31 -4.19 13.17
CA ASP A 272 -13.44 -5.01 12.71
C ASP A 272 -13.48 -5.21 11.19
N MET A 273 -12.53 -4.63 10.46
CA MET A 273 -12.39 -4.66 9.01
C MET A 273 -13.57 -4.03 8.24
N THR A 274 -14.37 -3.20 8.91
CA THR A 274 -15.44 -2.43 8.24
C THR A 274 -14.85 -1.39 7.28
N LEU A 275 -15.50 -1.19 6.14
CA LEU A 275 -15.15 -0.18 5.14
C LEU A 275 -15.84 1.15 5.45
N TRP A 276 -15.05 2.23 5.41
CA TRP A 276 -15.48 3.60 5.66
C TRP A 276 -15.09 4.49 4.49
N GLY A 277 -15.85 5.57 4.30
CA GLY A 277 -15.58 6.57 3.29
C GLY A 277 -15.90 7.98 3.79
N ILE A 278 -15.13 8.96 3.33
CA ILE A 278 -15.30 10.39 3.61
C ILE A 278 -15.42 11.10 2.27
N ASP A 279 -16.47 11.91 2.13
CA ASP A 279 -16.64 12.85 1.01
C ASP A 279 -16.01 14.19 1.41
N LEU A 280 -14.95 14.59 0.71
CA LEU A 280 -14.19 15.81 0.93
C LEU A 280 -14.76 17.02 0.18
N SER A 281 -15.76 16.81 -0.69
CA SER A 281 -16.38 17.89 -1.47
C SER A 281 -17.40 18.73 -0.69
N LEU A 282 -17.68 18.35 0.56
CA LEU A 282 -18.73 18.94 1.40
C LEU A 282 -18.23 19.97 2.42
N ASP A 283 -16.93 20.27 2.43
CA ASP A 283 -16.30 21.27 3.31
C ASP A 283 -15.97 22.60 2.58
#